data_AF-A0A5Q0EKW1-F1
#
_entry.id   AF-A0A5Q0EKW1-F1
#
_cell.length_a   1.000
_cell.length_b   1.000
_cell.length_c   1.000
_cell.angle_alpha   90.00
_cell.angle_beta   90.00
_cell.angle_gamma   90.00
#
_symmetry.space_group_name_H-M   'P 1'
#
loop_
_entity.id
_entity.type
_entity.pdbx_description
1 polymer ?
#
loop_
_entity_poly.entity_id
_entity_poly.type
_entity_poly.pdbx_seq_one_letter_code
_entity_poly.pdbx_strand_id
1 'polypeptide(L)'
;MAKLISKKHKSWLKRLEDALTDLEECKSIDLKQSYDLTGKKIRLPLYDYPVQINIGKTRKALHIYPERPIDHTLSHESAENYLVFDPHTYYQQISAFFRLKSGDELILGREDEAQPCLMNLPDSIGQRHLRIRNENGALSFKCLAERDGSCIAPLTKKKHLLRLVRWRAAKLKRIASIYGGPLKPLNEKEALGLIEQVNQIHAKGHAWRKKDDQGAPGALVRIPDGVQPILIGDLHARIDNLLVILSHNGFLKALKKGTACLIFLGDAVHSEQPGQLERMDESILMMDLIFKLMLRFPDRIFYLLGNHDSFCERISKQGVPQGLLWERALLKVRGKAYRNAMQQFYDQQPLLAYSRRVIACHAAPPVSQVGYADLVNLRHQPRVLEQMICNRIRRPNRPGGYSKKDVKRLRKVLNRDADTLLVVGHTPMSHDDTFWEVPEIENHCVLYAGDESWVAVMTEICGDMHCFYYPTERLIAQINAAT
;
A
#
# COMPACT_ATOMS: atom_id res chain seq x y z
N MET A 1 -11.76 8.73 -2.55
CA MET A 1 -11.43 10.15 -2.28
C MET A 1 -10.73 10.28 -0.93
N ALA A 2 -9.41 10.47 -0.91
CA ALA A 2 -8.86 11.37 0.10
C ALA A 2 -9.21 12.77 -0.42
N LYS A 3 -10.45 13.21 -0.21
CA LYS A 3 -10.78 14.62 -0.45
C LYS A 3 -9.93 15.38 0.56
N LEU A 4 -8.78 15.90 0.10
CA LEU A 4 -8.13 17.04 0.72
C LEU A 4 -9.24 18.05 0.94
N ILE A 5 -9.62 18.19 2.20
CA ILE A 5 -10.58 19.18 2.65
C ILE A 5 -10.00 20.49 2.16
N SER A 6 -10.58 21.07 1.10
CA SER A 6 -10.25 22.43 0.70
C SER A 6 -10.43 23.24 1.98
N LYS A 7 -9.36 23.89 2.47
CA LYS A 7 -9.46 24.85 3.57
C LYS A 7 -10.28 26.04 3.07
N LYS A 8 -11.61 25.88 3.02
CA LYS A 8 -12.54 27.00 2.98
C LYS A 8 -12.27 27.77 4.25
N HIS A 9 -11.84 29.04 4.12
CA HIS A 9 -11.82 29.96 5.24
C HIS A 9 -13.19 29.91 5.92
N LYS A 10 -13.23 29.36 7.14
CA LYS A 10 -14.46 29.27 7.93
C LYS A 10 -14.94 30.69 8.19
N SER A 11 -16.19 30.97 7.84
CA SER A 11 -16.90 32.17 8.26
C SER A 11 -16.69 32.38 9.76
N TRP A 12 -16.54 33.63 10.20
CA TRP A 12 -16.35 34.00 11.60
C TRP A 12 -17.44 33.38 12.50
N LEU A 13 -18.68 33.29 12.03
CA LEU A 13 -19.79 32.62 12.73
C LEU A 13 -19.51 31.13 12.96
N LYS A 14 -18.91 30.45 11.99
CA LYS A 14 -18.57 29.02 12.10
C LYS A 14 -17.39 28.78 13.03
N ARG A 15 -16.44 29.73 13.09
CA ARG A 15 -15.36 29.73 14.09
C ARG A 15 -15.90 29.98 15.50
N LEU A 16 -16.91 30.83 15.62
CA LEU A 16 -17.55 31.16 16.89
C LEU A 16 -18.47 30.02 17.36
N GLU A 17 -19.19 29.35 16.45
CA GLU A 17 -19.88 28.08 16.72
C GLU A 17 -18.92 26.97 17.12
N ASP A 18 -17.81 26.77 16.40
CA ASP A 18 -16.79 25.77 16.76
C ASP A 18 -16.22 26.06 18.16
N ALA A 19 -15.92 27.33 18.47
CA ALA A 19 -15.46 27.78 19.79
C ALA A 19 -16.52 27.59 20.90
N LEU A 20 -17.81 27.81 20.59
CA LEU A 20 -18.93 27.56 21.50
C LEU A 20 -19.21 26.06 21.68
N THR A 21 -18.96 25.23 20.66
CA THR A 21 -19.06 23.76 20.77
C THR A 21 -17.91 23.17 21.61
N ASP A 22 -16.79 23.89 21.69
CA ASP A 22 -15.68 23.57 22.59
C ASP A 22 -15.92 24.03 24.04
N LEU A 23 -16.92 24.89 24.26
CA LEU A 23 -17.40 25.30 25.59
C LEU A 23 -18.47 24.37 26.21
N GLU A 24 -18.96 23.36 25.48
CA GLU A 24 -19.79 22.30 26.09
C GLU A 24 -18.98 21.55 27.16
N GLU A 25 -19.55 21.37 28.36
CA GLU A 25 -18.94 20.61 29.45
C GLU A 25 -18.50 19.22 28.96
N CYS A 26 -17.18 19.04 28.81
CA CYS A 26 -16.60 17.79 28.35
C CYS A 26 -16.10 17.00 29.54
N LYS A 27 -16.86 15.98 29.95
CA LYS A 27 -16.48 15.13 31.08
C LYS A 27 -15.33 14.20 30.68
N SER A 28 -14.18 14.35 31.32
CA SER A 28 -13.11 13.35 31.24
C SER A 28 -13.51 12.10 32.03
N ILE A 29 -13.42 10.92 31.42
CA ILE A 29 -13.79 9.65 32.06
C ILE A 29 -12.68 8.61 31.89
N ASP A 30 -12.49 7.78 32.93
CA ASP A 30 -11.76 6.53 32.83
C ASP A 30 -12.76 5.36 32.67
N LEU A 31 -12.67 4.64 31.56
CA LEU A 31 -13.63 3.61 31.21
C LEU A 31 -13.32 2.29 31.93
N LYS A 32 -14.07 2.00 32.98
CA LYS A 32 -14.08 0.68 33.66
C LYS A 32 -15.16 -0.27 33.14
N GLN A 33 -16.23 0.28 32.56
CA GLN A 33 -17.38 -0.45 32.04
C GLN A 33 -17.96 0.28 30.82
N SER A 34 -19.00 -0.30 30.20
CA SER A 34 -19.71 0.36 29.10
C SER A 34 -20.28 1.71 29.54
N TYR A 35 -20.19 2.71 28.67
CA TYR A 35 -20.67 4.07 28.89
C TYR A 35 -21.58 4.50 27.73
N ASP A 36 -22.74 5.07 28.06
CA ASP A 36 -23.70 5.59 27.09
C ASP A 36 -23.34 7.04 26.68
N LEU A 37 -23.20 7.27 25.38
CA LEU A 37 -22.80 8.55 24.79
C LEU A 37 -24.00 9.46 24.49
N THR A 38 -25.23 9.00 24.70
CA THR A 38 -26.45 9.74 24.37
C THR A 38 -26.49 11.09 25.10
N GLY A 39 -26.56 12.18 24.32
CA GLY A 39 -26.64 13.56 24.83
C GLY A 39 -25.38 14.07 25.55
N LYS A 40 -24.23 13.39 25.43
CA LYS A 40 -23.01 13.73 26.18
C LYS A 40 -21.80 13.89 25.27
N LYS A 41 -20.93 14.86 25.62
CA LYS A 41 -19.57 14.98 25.10
C LYS A 41 -18.61 14.43 26.16
N ILE A 42 -17.86 13.38 25.82
CA ILE A 42 -16.87 12.80 26.74
C ILE A 42 -15.47 12.91 26.17
N ARG A 43 -14.48 13.02 27.05
CA ARG A 43 -13.06 12.90 26.73
C ARG A 43 -12.51 11.64 27.38
N LEU A 44 -11.77 10.87 26.60
CA LEU A 44 -11.18 9.61 26.98
C LEU A 44 -9.71 9.59 26.57
N PRO A 45 -8.78 9.71 27.53
CA PRO A 45 -7.39 9.44 27.25
C PRO A 45 -7.19 7.92 27.11
N LEU A 46 -6.79 7.46 25.92
CA LEU A 46 -6.49 6.05 25.69
C LEU A 46 -5.00 5.81 25.90
N TYR A 47 -4.64 5.30 27.08
CA TYR A 47 -3.23 5.05 27.42
C TYR A 47 -2.74 3.69 26.91
N ASP A 48 -3.51 2.62 27.12
CA ASP A 48 -2.98 1.25 26.95
C ASP A 48 -4.03 0.20 26.56
N TYR A 49 -5.29 0.60 26.36
CA TYR A 49 -6.35 -0.31 25.96
C TYR A 49 -7.12 0.16 24.72
N PRO A 50 -7.55 -0.77 23.86
CA PRO A 50 -8.48 -0.47 22.78
C PRO A 50 -9.90 -0.33 23.33
N VAL A 51 -10.78 0.29 22.55
CA VAL A 51 -12.19 0.43 22.88
C VAL A 51 -13.08 -0.10 21.76
N GLN A 52 -14.27 -0.54 22.13
CA GLN A 52 -15.34 -0.86 21.20
C GLN A 52 -16.39 0.23 21.28
N ILE A 53 -16.76 0.78 20.13
CA ILE A 53 -17.96 1.59 19.98
C ILE A 53 -19.07 0.71 19.38
N ASN A 54 -20.27 0.78 19.95
CA ASN A 54 -21.47 0.21 19.34
C ASN A 54 -22.37 1.36 18.92
N ILE A 55 -22.59 1.47 17.61
CA ILE A 55 -23.34 2.57 16.99
C ILE A 55 -24.73 2.09 16.53
N GLY A 56 -25.74 2.93 16.74
CA GLY A 56 -27.12 2.70 16.32
C GLY A 56 -27.85 1.56 17.02
N LYS A 57 -29.11 1.38 16.60
CA LYS A 57 -30.05 0.38 17.13
C LYS A 57 -29.55 -1.04 17.02
N THR A 58 -28.88 -1.37 15.92
CA THR A 58 -28.32 -2.70 15.64
C THR A 58 -27.03 -2.97 16.42
N ARG A 59 -26.55 -2.00 17.22
CA ARG A 59 -25.30 -2.08 17.98
C ARG A 59 -24.12 -2.50 17.09
N LYS A 60 -23.99 -1.88 15.92
CA LYS A 60 -22.86 -2.16 15.01
C LYS A 60 -21.55 -1.89 15.74
N ALA A 61 -20.75 -2.93 15.96
CA ALA A 61 -19.49 -2.83 16.67
C ALA A 61 -18.39 -2.34 15.73
N LEU A 62 -17.68 -1.28 16.13
CA LEU A 62 -16.40 -0.86 15.56
C LEU A 62 -15.36 -0.82 16.68
N HIS A 63 -14.11 -1.14 16.34
CA HIS A 63 -12.99 -1.12 17.27
C HIS A 63 -12.10 0.08 17.00
N ILE A 64 -11.62 0.71 18.07
CA ILE A 64 -10.59 1.75 18.03
C ILE A 64 -9.37 1.20 18.74
N TYR A 65 -8.28 1.01 18.00
CA TYR A 65 -7.02 0.52 18.53
C TYR A 65 -5.95 1.61 18.45
N PRO A 66 -5.15 1.81 19.51
CA PRO A 66 -3.89 2.57 19.40
C PRO A 66 -3.02 1.98 18.29
N GLU A 67 -2.57 2.81 17.36
CA GLU A 67 -1.62 2.37 16.33
C GLU A 67 -0.21 2.40 16.90
N ARG A 68 0.39 1.22 17.03
CA ARG A 68 1.75 1.06 17.58
C ARG A 68 2.58 0.10 16.72
N PRO A 69 3.88 0.36 16.56
CA PRO A 69 4.83 -0.63 16.07
C PRO A 69 4.75 -1.93 16.89
N ILE A 70 5.02 -3.06 16.25
CA ILE A 70 4.87 -4.36 16.90
C ILE A 70 5.91 -4.65 18.00
N ASP A 71 7.07 -3.97 17.97
CA ASP A 71 8.11 -4.01 19.01
C ASP A 71 7.87 -3.03 20.16
N HIS A 72 6.89 -2.13 20.02
CA HIS A 72 6.57 -1.16 21.05
C HIS A 72 5.95 -1.89 22.26
N THR A 73 6.59 -1.79 23.42
CA THR A 73 6.04 -2.27 24.69
C THR A 73 4.80 -1.45 25.05
N LEU A 74 3.83 -2.04 25.77
CA LEU A 74 2.70 -1.25 26.25
C LEU A 74 3.24 -0.23 27.28
N SER A 75 3.40 1.03 26.85
CA SER A 75 3.71 2.16 27.73
C SER A 75 2.43 2.83 28.21
N HIS A 76 2.52 3.59 29.30
CA HIS A 76 1.45 4.45 29.80
C HIS A 76 1.27 5.74 28.98
N GLU A 77 1.97 5.89 27.86
CA GLU A 77 1.85 7.05 26.99
C GLU A 77 0.71 6.85 25.99
N SER A 78 -0.10 7.88 25.78
CA SER A 78 -1.19 7.85 24.79
C SER A 78 -0.61 7.70 23.38
N ALA A 79 -1.20 6.84 22.56
CA ALA A 79 -0.82 6.79 21.15
C ALA A 79 -1.23 8.09 20.43
N GLU A 80 -0.39 8.56 19.52
CA GLU A 80 -0.70 9.73 18.70
C GLU A 80 -1.75 9.41 17.63
N ASN A 81 -1.80 8.16 17.18
CA ASN A 81 -2.64 7.68 16.09
C ASN A 81 -3.54 6.52 16.55
N TYR A 82 -4.77 6.50 16.05
CA TYR A 82 -5.72 5.42 16.31
C TYR A 82 -6.30 4.86 15.01
N LEU A 83 -6.52 3.55 14.97
CA LEU A 83 -7.21 2.88 13.88
C LEU A 83 -8.65 2.57 14.28
N VAL A 84 -9.62 3.04 13.49
CA VAL A 84 -11.05 2.73 13.62
C VAL A 84 -11.42 1.75 12.51
N PHE A 85 -11.89 0.54 12.86
CA PHE A 85 -12.21 -0.50 11.87
C PHE A 85 -13.34 -1.42 12.34
N ASP A 86 -13.96 -2.14 11.39
CA ASP A 86 -14.90 -3.20 11.68
C ASP A 86 -14.16 -4.49 12.08
N PRO A 87 -14.25 -4.95 13.34
CA PRO A 87 -13.51 -6.12 13.81
C PRO A 87 -13.99 -7.45 13.23
N HIS A 88 -15.16 -7.49 12.56
CA HIS A 88 -15.67 -8.71 11.93
C HIS A 88 -14.94 -8.98 10.62
N THR A 89 -14.67 -7.94 9.83
CA THR A 89 -14.01 -8.06 8.52
C THR A 89 -12.50 -7.88 8.60
N TYR A 90 -12.00 -6.95 9.42
CA TYR A 90 -10.58 -6.55 9.44
C TYR A 90 -9.59 -7.71 9.66
N TYR A 91 -9.93 -8.67 10.51
CA TYR A 91 -9.08 -9.84 10.78
C TYR A 91 -9.25 -10.99 9.76
N GLN A 92 -10.20 -10.87 8.84
CA GLN A 92 -10.62 -11.96 7.97
C GLN A 92 -10.28 -11.76 6.49
N GLN A 93 -10.25 -10.53 6.01
CA GLN A 93 -10.07 -10.15 4.61
C GLN A 93 -9.39 -8.77 4.49
N ILE A 94 -9.05 -8.36 3.26
CA ILE A 94 -8.62 -6.99 2.99
C ILE A 94 -9.78 -6.07 3.35
N SER A 95 -9.58 -5.19 4.33
CA SER A 95 -10.65 -4.36 4.89
C SER A 95 -10.16 -2.93 5.08
N ALA A 96 -11.11 -2.00 5.01
CA ALA A 96 -10.85 -0.60 5.28
C ALA A 96 -10.66 -0.35 6.79
N PHE A 97 -10.02 0.77 7.07
CA PHE A 97 -9.95 1.37 8.39
C PHE A 97 -9.79 2.88 8.21
N PHE A 98 -10.20 3.64 9.22
CA PHE A 98 -9.87 5.06 9.33
C PHE A 98 -8.73 5.25 10.31
N ARG A 99 -7.76 6.10 9.95
CA ARG A 99 -6.74 6.57 10.89
C ARG A 99 -7.16 7.92 11.44
N LEU A 100 -7.12 8.06 12.76
CA LEU A 100 -7.29 9.30 13.48
C LEU A 100 -5.93 9.76 14.01
N LYS A 101 -5.28 10.68 13.31
CA LYS A 101 -4.06 11.34 13.80
C LYS A 101 -4.40 12.44 14.79
N SER A 102 -3.41 12.94 15.53
CA SER A 102 -3.63 14.12 16.37
C SER A 102 -4.14 15.29 15.53
N GLY A 103 -5.22 15.92 15.97
CA GLY A 103 -5.93 16.99 15.28
C GLY A 103 -7.05 16.53 14.33
N ASP A 104 -7.15 15.22 14.03
CA ASP A 104 -8.17 14.70 13.14
C ASP A 104 -9.56 14.61 13.80
N GLU A 105 -10.59 14.72 12.98
CA GLU A 105 -11.99 14.48 13.33
C GLU A 105 -12.60 13.49 12.33
N LEU A 106 -13.24 12.44 12.85
CA LEU A 106 -14.05 11.48 12.10
C LEU A 106 -15.52 11.62 12.51
N ILE A 107 -16.39 11.88 11.55
CA ILE A 107 -17.83 11.82 11.74
C ILE A 107 -18.32 10.51 11.11
N LEU A 108 -18.66 9.54 11.96
CA LEU A 108 -19.26 8.28 11.56
C LEU A 108 -20.73 8.51 11.18
N GLY A 109 -21.11 8.02 10.01
CA GLY A 109 -22.49 8.09 9.53
C GLY A 109 -22.59 7.77 8.04
N ARG A 110 -23.75 8.09 7.46
CA ARG A 110 -24.05 7.86 6.04
C ARG A 110 -23.86 9.10 5.16
N GLU A 111 -23.50 10.25 5.74
CA GLU A 111 -23.26 11.50 5.01
C GLU A 111 -22.11 11.38 4.01
N ASP A 112 -21.07 10.61 4.36
CA ASP A 112 -20.04 10.18 3.43
C ASP A 112 -20.46 8.87 2.78
N GLU A 113 -20.75 8.91 1.48
CA GLU A 113 -21.26 7.78 0.69
C GLU A 113 -20.31 6.56 0.72
N ALA A 114 -19.01 6.75 0.99
CA ALA A 114 -18.06 5.65 1.08
C ALA A 114 -18.14 4.90 2.43
N GLN A 115 -18.47 5.59 3.53
CA GLN A 115 -18.43 5.01 4.87
C GLN A 115 -19.31 3.76 5.06
N PRO A 116 -20.55 3.71 4.55
CA PRO A 116 -21.39 2.52 4.68
C PRO A 116 -20.73 1.26 4.15
N CYS A 117 -20.07 1.34 2.99
CA CYS A 117 -19.38 0.18 2.44
C CYS A 117 -18.07 -0.11 3.18
N LEU A 118 -17.25 0.92 3.46
CA LEU A 118 -15.94 0.73 4.09
C LEU A 118 -16.02 0.15 5.51
N MET A 119 -17.05 0.51 6.28
CA MET A 119 -17.21 0.11 7.68
C MET A 119 -18.38 -0.86 7.92
N ASN A 120 -19.04 -1.30 6.84
CA ASN A 120 -20.27 -2.09 6.89
C ASN A 120 -21.32 -1.45 7.82
N LEU A 121 -21.61 -0.16 7.61
CA LEU A 121 -22.60 0.56 8.41
C LEU A 121 -24.01 0.17 7.97
N PRO A 122 -24.90 -0.23 8.88
CA PRO A 122 -26.30 -0.52 8.55
C PRO A 122 -27.06 0.71 8.09
N ASP A 123 -28.10 0.52 7.26
CA ASP A 123 -28.96 1.61 6.77
C ASP A 123 -29.67 2.38 7.88
N SER A 124 -29.84 1.76 9.06
CA SER A 124 -30.41 2.39 10.25
C SER A 124 -29.51 3.45 10.89
N ILE A 125 -28.24 3.55 10.49
CA ILE A 125 -27.34 4.59 10.99
C ILE A 125 -27.71 5.93 10.36
N GLY A 126 -27.79 6.99 11.17
CA GLY A 126 -28.09 8.34 10.69
C GLY A 126 -27.01 8.92 9.76
N GLN A 127 -27.33 10.03 9.09
CA GLN A 127 -26.39 10.74 8.21
C GLN A 127 -25.11 11.14 8.96
N ARG A 128 -25.26 11.72 10.16
CA ARG A 128 -24.18 12.01 11.10
C ARG A 128 -24.56 11.38 12.44
N HIS A 129 -23.79 10.41 12.90
CA HIS A 129 -24.19 9.57 14.04
C HIS A 129 -23.27 9.72 15.24
N LEU A 130 -21.95 9.62 15.04
CA LEU A 130 -20.96 9.74 16.10
C LEU A 130 -19.75 10.54 15.60
N ARG A 131 -19.43 11.64 16.30
CA ARG A 131 -18.18 12.37 16.09
C ARG A 131 -17.11 11.84 17.03
N ILE A 132 -15.91 11.61 16.49
CA ILE A 132 -14.70 11.22 17.21
C ILE A 132 -13.61 12.23 16.83
N ARG A 133 -12.99 12.88 17.81
CA ARG A 133 -11.86 13.79 17.58
C ARG A 133 -10.66 13.33 18.38
N ASN A 134 -9.47 13.40 17.81
CA ASN A 134 -8.21 13.10 18.50
C ASN A 134 -7.48 14.40 18.83
N GLU A 135 -7.30 14.69 20.12
CA GLU A 135 -6.57 15.86 20.61
C GLU A 135 -5.33 15.39 21.36
N ASN A 136 -4.20 15.29 20.65
CA ASN A 136 -2.91 14.87 21.20
C ASN A 136 -2.99 13.53 21.96
N GLY A 137 -3.65 12.55 21.35
CA GLY A 137 -3.80 11.21 21.93
C GLY A 137 -5.02 11.06 22.85
N ALA A 138 -5.72 12.14 23.20
CA ALA A 138 -6.98 12.06 23.93
C ALA A 138 -8.16 12.08 22.96
N LEU A 139 -8.97 11.02 22.96
CA LEU A 139 -10.13 10.93 22.09
C LEU A 139 -11.35 11.59 22.74
N SER A 140 -12.02 12.48 22.03
CA SER A 140 -13.34 12.98 22.43
C SER A 140 -14.44 12.40 21.55
N PHE A 141 -15.57 12.08 22.19
CA PHE A 141 -16.72 11.45 21.55
C PHE A 141 -17.95 12.31 21.79
N LYS A 142 -18.71 12.55 20.71
CA LYS A 142 -20.00 13.24 20.77
C LYS A 142 -21.02 12.50 19.92
N CYS A 143 -22.05 11.96 20.55
CA CYS A 143 -23.18 11.38 19.81
C CYS A 143 -23.96 12.51 19.13
N LEU A 144 -24.15 12.39 17.82
CA LEU A 144 -24.89 13.35 17.00
C LEU A 144 -26.31 12.87 16.66
N ALA A 145 -26.62 11.61 16.97
CA ALA A 145 -27.91 11.03 16.71
C ALA A 145 -28.92 11.43 17.81
N GLU A 146 -30.10 11.90 17.40
CA GLU A 146 -31.21 12.22 18.32
C GLU A 146 -31.89 10.97 18.88
N ARG A 147 -31.81 9.85 18.15
CA ARG A 147 -32.36 8.53 18.51
C ARG A 147 -31.32 7.46 18.24
N ASP A 148 -31.45 6.32 18.92
CA ASP A 148 -30.56 5.16 18.75
C ASP A 148 -29.08 5.51 18.99
N GLY A 149 -28.78 6.03 20.19
CA GLY A 149 -27.46 6.51 20.56
C GLY A 149 -26.34 5.47 20.53
N SER A 150 -25.12 5.94 20.74
CA SER A 150 -23.92 5.10 20.73
C SER A 150 -23.46 4.76 22.15
N CYS A 151 -22.83 3.61 22.33
CA CYS A 151 -22.10 3.32 23.57
C CYS A 151 -20.64 2.98 23.28
N ILE A 152 -19.78 3.23 24.27
CA ILE A 152 -18.37 2.91 24.24
C ILE A 152 -18.04 1.97 25.39
N ALA A 153 -17.21 0.97 25.15
CA ALA A 153 -16.78 0.01 26.17
C ALA A 153 -15.28 -0.26 26.08
N PRO A 154 -14.57 -0.37 27.21
CA PRO A 154 -13.16 -0.72 27.24
C PRO A 154 -12.97 -2.20 26.86
N LEU A 155 -11.95 -2.50 26.07
CA LEU A 155 -11.59 -3.87 25.69
C LEU A 155 -10.41 -4.38 26.54
N THR A 156 -10.61 -4.47 27.86
CA THR A 156 -9.57 -4.74 28.86
C THR A 156 -9.19 -6.21 29.02
N LYS A 157 -9.97 -7.16 28.48
CA LYS A 157 -9.60 -8.58 28.53
C LYS A 157 -8.31 -8.79 27.74
N LYS A 158 -7.34 -9.54 28.28
CA LYS A 158 -6.04 -9.84 27.64
C LYS A 158 -6.14 -10.28 26.18
N LYS A 159 -7.21 -11.02 25.82
CA LYS A 159 -7.48 -11.45 24.43
C LYS A 159 -7.71 -10.30 23.45
N HIS A 160 -8.26 -9.17 23.91
CA HIS A 160 -8.52 -8.00 23.10
C HIS A 160 -7.35 -7.02 23.10
N LEU A 161 -6.75 -6.76 24.26
CA LEU A 161 -5.54 -5.93 24.41
C LEU A 161 -4.46 -6.36 23.42
N LEU A 162 -4.19 -7.66 23.35
CA LEU A 162 -3.11 -8.22 22.53
C LEU A 162 -3.59 -8.74 21.17
N ARG A 163 -4.85 -8.52 20.77
CA ARG A 163 -5.42 -9.16 19.57
C ARG A 163 -4.66 -8.78 18.30
N LEU A 164 -4.51 -7.47 18.07
CA LEU A 164 -3.86 -6.93 16.87
C LEU A 164 -2.38 -7.35 16.81
N VAL A 165 -1.67 -7.21 17.92
CA VAL A 165 -0.25 -7.60 18.06
C VAL A 165 -0.06 -9.10 17.81
N ARG A 166 -0.86 -9.96 18.46
CA ARG A 166 -0.79 -11.42 18.26
C ARG A 166 -1.12 -11.81 16.82
N TRP A 167 -2.11 -11.15 16.22
CA TRP A 167 -2.48 -11.39 14.83
C TRP A 167 -1.34 -11.03 13.87
N ARG A 168 -0.68 -9.89 14.06
CA ARG A 168 0.50 -9.51 13.26
C ARG A 168 1.69 -10.42 13.53
N ALA A 169 1.98 -10.78 14.77
CA ALA A 169 3.06 -11.71 15.12
C ALA A 169 2.86 -13.08 14.44
N ALA A 170 1.62 -13.59 14.40
CA ALA A 170 1.31 -14.83 13.67
C ALA A 170 1.59 -14.73 12.16
N LYS A 171 1.36 -13.55 11.55
CA LYS A 171 1.72 -13.32 10.15
C LYS A 171 3.22 -13.21 9.94
N LEU A 172 3.97 -12.56 10.82
CA LEU A 172 5.43 -12.52 10.72
C LEU A 172 6.02 -13.94 10.78
N LYS A 173 5.53 -14.79 11.67
CA LYS A 173 5.88 -16.23 11.68
C LYS A 173 5.55 -16.93 10.35
N ARG A 174 4.40 -16.59 9.75
CA ARG A 174 4.03 -17.14 8.44
C ARG A 174 4.94 -16.64 7.31
N ILE A 175 5.33 -15.36 7.34
CA ILE A 175 6.26 -14.76 6.39
C ILE A 175 7.63 -15.43 6.53
N ALA A 176 8.13 -15.60 7.76
CA ALA A 176 9.36 -16.34 8.04
C ALA A 176 9.32 -17.77 7.46
N SER A 177 8.19 -18.47 7.64
CA SER A 177 7.99 -19.81 7.06
C SER A 177 7.96 -19.82 5.53
N ILE A 178 7.48 -18.75 4.87
CA ILE A 178 7.55 -18.62 3.40
C ILE A 178 9.00 -18.47 2.97
N TYR A 179 9.79 -17.73 3.74
CA TYR A 179 11.19 -17.48 3.43
C TYR A 179 12.14 -18.60 3.88
N GLY A 180 11.67 -19.55 4.69
CA GLY A 180 12.38 -20.80 4.98
C GLY A 180 13.56 -20.67 5.94
N GLY A 181 13.57 -19.64 6.80
CA GLY A 181 14.64 -19.42 7.77
C GLY A 181 14.88 -17.93 8.03
N PRO A 182 16.05 -17.58 8.62
CA PRO A 182 16.42 -16.19 8.81
C PRO A 182 16.50 -15.47 7.45
N LEU A 183 16.05 -14.22 7.43
CA LEU A 183 16.13 -13.31 6.30
C LEU A 183 17.57 -12.86 6.14
N LYS A 184 18.30 -13.61 5.32
CA LYS A 184 19.64 -13.34 4.86
C LYS A 184 19.76 -13.74 3.38
N PRO A 185 20.68 -13.15 2.61
CA PRO A 185 20.94 -13.59 1.25
C PRO A 185 21.16 -15.10 1.21
N LEU A 186 20.56 -15.78 0.22
CA LEU A 186 20.81 -17.20 -0.04
C LEU A 186 22.30 -17.45 -0.34
N ASN A 187 22.75 -18.70 -0.47
CA ASN A 187 24.05 -18.97 -1.12
C ASN A 187 23.91 -19.04 -2.65
N GLU A 188 25.04 -19.03 -3.37
CA GLU A 188 25.06 -19.04 -4.85
C GLU A 188 24.18 -20.12 -5.48
N LYS A 189 24.31 -21.37 -5.02
CA LYS A 189 23.59 -22.53 -5.59
C LYS A 189 22.09 -22.42 -5.35
N GLU A 190 21.69 -22.05 -4.13
CA GLU A 190 20.29 -21.88 -3.76
C GLU A 190 19.63 -20.73 -4.55
N ALA A 191 20.34 -19.61 -4.67
CA ALA A 191 19.85 -18.44 -5.40
C ALA A 191 19.69 -18.75 -6.90
N LEU A 192 20.66 -19.44 -7.51
CA LEU A 192 20.57 -19.85 -8.92
C LEU A 192 19.37 -20.78 -9.15
N GLY A 193 19.23 -21.83 -8.33
CA GLY A 193 18.10 -22.74 -8.46
C GLY A 193 16.73 -22.06 -8.23
N LEU A 194 16.68 -21.03 -7.38
CA LEU A 194 15.49 -20.21 -7.14
C LEU A 194 15.10 -19.40 -8.39
N ILE A 195 16.02 -18.62 -8.95
CA ILE A 195 15.71 -17.74 -10.09
C ILE A 195 15.46 -18.55 -11.38
N GLU A 196 16.14 -19.67 -11.58
CA GLU A 196 15.89 -20.55 -12.73
C GLU A 196 14.46 -21.12 -12.69
N GLN A 197 13.95 -21.51 -11.53
CA GLN A 197 12.56 -21.94 -11.37
C GLN A 197 11.58 -20.81 -11.68
N VAL A 198 11.85 -19.59 -11.21
CA VAL A 198 11.02 -18.41 -11.54
C VAL A 198 11.01 -18.16 -13.05
N ASN A 199 12.17 -18.18 -13.70
CA ASN A 199 12.28 -18.00 -15.15
C ASN A 199 11.55 -19.10 -15.92
N GLN A 200 11.59 -20.34 -15.46
CA GLN A 200 10.82 -21.43 -16.06
C GLN A 200 9.30 -21.23 -15.94
N ILE A 201 8.81 -20.73 -14.80
CA ILE A 201 7.39 -20.40 -14.62
C ILE A 201 6.99 -19.27 -15.58
N HIS A 202 7.80 -18.22 -15.67
CA HIS A 202 7.53 -17.11 -16.58
C HIS A 202 7.54 -17.55 -18.06
N ALA A 203 8.51 -18.37 -18.46
CA ALA A 203 8.63 -18.88 -19.82
C ALA A 203 7.45 -19.76 -20.26
N LYS A 204 6.85 -20.52 -19.34
CA LYS A 204 5.61 -21.29 -19.60
C LYS A 204 4.43 -20.39 -19.94
N GLY A 205 4.48 -19.12 -19.53
CA GLY A 205 3.42 -18.14 -19.71
C GLY A 205 2.41 -18.18 -18.56
N HIS A 206 1.52 -17.18 -18.56
CA HIS A 206 0.56 -16.97 -17.48
C HIS A 206 -0.81 -16.62 -18.07
N ALA A 207 -1.89 -17.15 -17.50
CA ALA A 207 -3.25 -17.00 -18.06
C ALA A 207 -3.70 -15.53 -18.20
N TRP A 208 -3.18 -14.66 -17.34
CA TRP A 208 -3.51 -13.22 -17.33
C TRP A 208 -2.60 -12.40 -18.23
N ARG A 209 -1.64 -13.03 -18.89
CA ARG A 209 -0.59 -12.36 -19.66
C ARG A 209 -0.56 -12.92 -21.06
N LYS A 210 -1.07 -12.13 -22.01
CA LYS A 210 -1.09 -12.53 -23.42
C LYS A 210 0.35 -12.69 -23.91
N LYS A 211 0.58 -13.73 -24.72
CA LYS A 211 1.84 -13.90 -25.44
C LYS A 211 2.00 -12.82 -26.51
N ASP A 212 3.24 -12.44 -26.76
CA ASP A 212 3.61 -11.59 -27.89
C ASP A 212 3.59 -12.36 -29.22
N ASP A 213 3.88 -11.67 -30.31
CA ASP A 213 3.84 -12.23 -31.66
C ASP A 213 4.94 -13.28 -31.91
N GLN A 214 5.94 -13.36 -31.02
CA GLN A 214 6.98 -14.40 -31.03
C GLN A 214 6.65 -15.59 -30.12
N GLY A 215 5.48 -15.58 -29.47
CA GLY A 215 5.04 -16.62 -28.55
C GLY A 215 5.68 -16.55 -27.15
N ALA A 216 6.45 -15.49 -26.87
CA ALA A 216 7.03 -15.20 -25.57
C ALA A 216 6.02 -14.44 -24.67
N PRO A 217 6.25 -14.34 -23.34
CA PRO A 217 5.37 -13.57 -22.46
C PRO A 217 5.31 -12.08 -22.84
N GLY A 218 4.15 -11.59 -23.29
CA GLY A 218 3.96 -10.21 -23.77
C GLY A 218 4.00 -9.16 -22.66
N ALA A 219 3.96 -7.87 -22.97
CA ALA A 219 4.22 -6.84 -21.96
C ALA A 219 3.03 -6.48 -21.06
N LEU A 220 1.88 -7.14 -21.24
CA LEU A 220 0.60 -6.73 -20.66
C LEU A 220 -0.02 -7.81 -19.76
N VAL A 221 -0.35 -7.44 -18.53
CA VAL A 221 -1.10 -8.29 -17.57
C VAL A 221 -2.53 -7.74 -17.42
N ARG A 222 -3.54 -8.56 -17.76
CA ARG A 222 -4.95 -8.27 -17.51
C ARG A 222 -5.41 -9.01 -16.26
N ILE A 223 -5.63 -8.27 -15.19
CA ILE A 223 -6.14 -8.79 -13.92
C ILE A 223 -7.61 -9.18 -14.10
N PRO A 224 -8.01 -10.42 -13.75
CA PRO A 224 -9.40 -10.86 -13.84
C PRO A 224 -10.32 -10.06 -12.92
N ASP A 225 -11.59 -9.97 -13.32
CA ASP A 225 -12.63 -9.42 -12.46
C ASP A 225 -12.77 -10.27 -11.17
N GLY A 226 -12.92 -9.61 -10.02
CA GLY A 226 -13.00 -10.27 -8.71
C GLY A 226 -11.64 -10.60 -8.07
N VAL A 227 -10.51 -10.37 -8.75
CA VAL A 227 -9.17 -10.42 -8.15
C VAL A 227 -8.76 -9.01 -7.74
N GLN A 228 -8.56 -8.79 -6.43
CA GLN A 228 -8.16 -7.49 -5.91
C GLN A 228 -6.66 -7.22 -6.19
N PRO A 229 -6.30 -6.14 -6.91
CA PRO A 229 -4.91 -5.74 -7.03
C PRO A 229 -4.38 -5.20 -5.69
N ILE A 230 -3.14 -5.54 -5.34
CA ILE A 230 -2.35 -4.92 -4.28
C ILE A 230 -1.12 -4.34 -4.96
N LEU A 231 -1.05 -3.02 -5.06
CA LEU A 231 0.00 -2.30 -5.77
C LEU A 231 1.06 -1.81 -4.78
N ILE A 232 2.32 -2.12 -5.05
CA ILE A 232 3.49 -1.63 -4.31
C ILE A 232 4.33 -0.77 -5.25
N GLY A 233 4.58 0.49 -4.86
CA GLY A 233 5.48 1.39 -5.58
C GLY A 233 6.96 1.01 -5.46
N ASP A 234 7.84 1.93 -5.82
CA ASP A 234 9.29 1.71 -5.79
C ASP A 234 9.75 1.40 -4.36
N LEU A 235 10.46 0.29 -4.16
CA LEU A 235 10.94 -0.11 -2.83
C LEU A 235 12.39 0.29 -2.59
N HIS A 236 13.23 0.40 -3.62
CA HIS A 236 14.65 0.76 -3.49
C HIS A 236 15.37 0.07 -2.32
N ALA A 237 15.32 -1.26 -2.34
CA ALA A 237 15.92 -2.16 -1.34
C ALA A 237 15.37 -2.03 0.10
N ARG A 238 14.25 -1.34 0.33
CA ARG A 238 13.56 -1.28 1.63
C ARG A 238 12.82 -2.57 1.97
N ILE A 239 13.57 -3.59 2.37
CA ILE A 239 13.03 -4.92 2.71
C ILE A 239 11.99 -4.83 3.83
N ASP A 240 12.26 -4.03 4.87
CA ASP A 240 11.32 -3.83 5.98
C ASP A 240 9.95 -3.32 5.51
N ASN A 241 9.92 -2.44 4.51
CA ASN A 241 8.67 -1.89 3.97
C ASN A 241 7.85 -2.98 3.24
N LEU A 242 8.50 -3.88 2.51
CA LEU A 242 7.85 -5.07 1.95
C LEU A 242 7.27 -5.96 3.08
N LEU A 243 8.00 -6.18 4.16
CA LEU A 243 7.54 -6.99 5.30
C LEU A 243 6.37 -6.33 6.03
N VAL A 244 6.38 -5.00 6.17
CA VAL A 244 5.28 -4.21 6.74
C VAL A 244 4.03 -4.43 5.89
N ILE A 245 4.12 -4.24 4.57
CA ILE A 245 3.00 -4.47 3.66
C ILE A 245 2.47 -5.91 3.81
N LEU A 246 3.31 -6.93 3.72
CA LEU A 246 2.85 -8.34 3.78
C LEU A 246 2.21 -8.72 5.12
N SER A 247 2.60 -8.06 6.22
CA SER A 247 2.13 -8.37 7.57
C SER A 247 0.93 -7.52 8.02
N HIS A 248 0.62 -6.43 7.33
CA HIS A 248 -0.59 -5.64 7.57
C HIS A 248 -1.81 -6.17 6.81
N ASN A 249 -3.01 -5.77 7.24
CA ASN A 249 -4.31 -6.05 6.60
C ASN A 249 -4.54 -7.53 6.17
N GLY A 250 -5.50 -7.81 5.30
CA GLY A 250 -5.79 -9.14 4.78
C GLY A 250 -4.83 -9.64 3.69
N PHE A 251 -3.76 -8.91 3.34
CA PHE A 251 -2.99 -9.09 2.10
C PHE A 251 -2.44 -10.51 1.91
N LEU A 252 -1.60 -11.00 2.83
CA LEU A 252 -1.02 -12.34 2.72
C LEU A 252 -2.08 -13.46 2.69
N LYS A 253 -3.19 -13.27 3.41
CA LYS A 253 -4.31 -14.22 3.43
C LYS A 253 -5.05 -14.22 2.09
N ALA A 254 -5.25 -13.06 1.48
CA ALA A 254 -5.90 -12.90 0.19
C ALA A 254 -5.05 -13.50 -0.95
N LEU A 255 -3.72 -13.32 -0.91
CA LEU A 255 -2.80 -14.00 -1.82
C LEU A 255 -2.91 -15.53 -1.70
N LYS A 256 -2.92 -16.06 -0.47
CA LYS A 256 -3.09 -17.51 -0.23
C LYS A 256 -4.43 -18.04 -0.71
N LYS A 257 -5.52 -17.28 -0.56
CA LYS A 257 -6.86 -17.64 -1.05
C LYS A 257 -7.01 -17.46 -2.56
N GLY A 258 -6.07 -16.76 -3.20
CA GLY A 258 -6.13 -16.41 -4.61
C GLY A 258 -7.17 -15.35 -4.96
N THR A 259 -7.68 -14.60 -3.98
CA THR A 259 -8.67 -13.51 -4.17
C THR A 259 -8.02 -12.15 -4.42
N ALA A 260 -6.68 -12.07 -4.30
CA ALA A 260 -5.91 -10.88 -4.60
C ALA A 260 -4.60 -11.24 -5.31
N CYS A 261 -3.99 -10.29 -6.00
CA CYS A 261 -2.66 -10.39 -6.56
C CYS A 261 -1.78 -9.22 -6.12
N LEU A 262 -0.49 -9.46 -5.93
CA LEU A 262 0.51 -8.45 -5.60
C LEU A 262 1.22 -8.00 -6.87
N ILE A 263 1.35 -6.70 -7.06
CA ILE A 263 1.99 -6.09 -8.22
C ILE A 263 3.03 -5.10 -7.73
N PHE A 264 4.30 -5.42 -7.95
CA PHE A 264 5.40 -4.47 -7.80
C PHE A 264 5.44 -3.58 -9.04
N LEU A 265 5.49 -2.26 -8.87
CA LEU A 265 5.57 -1.31 -9.97
C LEU A 265 6.98 -1.22 -10.58
N GLY A 266 7.93 -2.04 -10.14
CA GLY A 266 9.34 -2.00 -10.52
C GLY A 266 10.22 -1.41 -9.43
N ASP A 267 11.50 -1.22 -9.72
CA ASP A 267 12.46 -0.51 -8.86
C ASP A 267 12.49 -1.03 -7.42
N ALA A 268 12.47 -2.35 -7.26
CA ALA A 268 12.64 -2.95 -5.95
C ALA A 268 14.10 -2.94 -5.46
N VAL A 269 15.05 -2.80 -6.38
CA VAL A 269 16.50 -2.78 -6.12
C VAL A 269 17.05 -1.36 -6.07
N HIS A 270 18.33 -1.27 -5.68
CA HIS A 270 19.14 -0.06 -5.58
C HIS A 270 18.65 0.86 -4.46
N SER A 271 19.35 0.82 -3.31
CA SER A 271 19.05 1.73 -2.20
C SER A 271 19.19 3.18 -2.65
N GLU A 272 18.23 4.01 -2.24
CA GLU A 272 18.30 5.46 -2.39
C GLU A 272 18.63 6.18 -1.08
N GLN A 273 18.99 5.42 -0.03
CA GLN A 273 19.37 6.04 1.25
C GLN A 273 20.68 6.82 1.14
N PRO A 274 20.79 7.95 1.85
CA PRO A 274 22.05 8.65 2.02
C PRO A 274 23.17 7.69 2.50
N GLY A 275 24.28 7.67 1.77
CA GLY A 275 25.44 6.83 2.09
C GLY A 275 25.30 5.33 1.78
N GLN A 276 24.21 4.91 1.12
CA GLN A 276 23.99 3.50 0.77
C GLN A 276 23.81 3.23 -0.73
N LEU A 277 23.95 4.24 -1.58
CA LEU A 277 23.75 4.11 -3.04
C LEU A 277 24.60 2.99 -3.68
N GLU A 278 25.77 2.68 -3.10
CA GLU A 278 26.69 1.64 -3.57
C GLU A 278 26.41 0.24 -2.99
N ARG A 279 25.53 0.13 -1.97
CA ARG A 279 25.25 -1.12 -1.27
C ARG A 279 24.26 -1.98 -2.05
N MET A 280 24.67 -3.23 -2.32
CA MET A 280 23.91 -4.16 -3.15
C MET A 280 23.40 -5.39 -2.39
N ASP A 281 23.82 -5.60 -1.15
CA ASP A 281 23.42 -6.72 -0.30
C ASP A 281 21.92 -6.73 -0.01
N GLU A 282 21.32 -5.58 0.30
CA GLU A 282 19.87 -5.46 0.48
C GLU A 282 19.11 -5.67 -0.83
N SER A 283 19.69 -5.26 -1.97
CA SER A 283 19.10 -5.53 -3.29
C SER A 283 19.11 -7.03 -3.62
N ILE A 284 20.20 -7.74 -3.28
CA ILE A 284 20.29 -9.20 -3.42
C ILE A 284 19.21 -9.87 -2.57
N LEU A 285 19.12 -9.50 -1.29
CA LEU A 285 18.13 -10.08 -0.39
C LEU A 285 16.70 -9.76 -0.85
N MET A 286 16.42 -8.52 -1.26
CA MET A 286 15.12 -8.13 -1.81
C MET A 286 14.68 -9.06 -2.94
N MET A 287 15.56 -9.34 -3.90
CA MET A 287 15.23 -10.24 -5.02
C MET A 287 15.04 -11.69 -4.56
N ASP A 288 15.85 -12.20 -3.64
CA ASP A 288 15.65 -13.54 -3.05
C ASP A 288 14.25 -13.65 -2.42
N LEU A 289 13.79 -12.61 -1.72
CA LEU A 289 12.45 -12.58 -1.11
C LEU A 289 11.34 -12.51 -2.17
N ILE A 290 11.47 -11.65 -3.18
CA ILE A 290 10.50 -11.54 -4.27
C ILE A 290 10.38 -12.86 -5.04
N PHE A 291 11.49 -13.52 -5.36
CA PHE A 291 11.46 -14.81 -6.04
C PHE A 291 10.82 -15.92 -5.18
N LYS A 292 11.07 -15.94 -3.87
CA LYS A 292 10.36 -16.86 -2.96
C LYS A 292 8.86 -16.59 -2.93
N LEU A 293 8.42 -15.33 -2.99
CA LEU A 293 6.99 -15.00 -3.12
C LEU A 293 6.42 -15.49 -4.45
N MET A 294 7.14 -15.30 -5.56
CA MET A 294 6.74 -15.78 -6.88
C MET A 294 6.60 -17.30 -6.91
N LEU A 295 7.56 -18.06 -6.36
CA LEU A 295 7.42 -19.52 -6.27
C LEU A 295 6.28 -19.93 -5.32
N ARG A 296 6.04 -19.16 -4.26
CA ARG A 296 4.99 -19.49 -3.29
C ARG A 296 3.59 -19.26 -3.84
N PHE A 297 3.42 -18.22 -4.67
CA PHE A 297 2.14 -17.79 -5.23
C PHE A 297 2.31 -17.44 -6.73
N PRO A 298 2.63 -18.42 -7.59
CA PRO A 298 3.06 -18.18 -8.98
C PRO A 298 2.03 -17.45 -9.83
N ASP A 299 0.74 -17.64 -9.55
CA ASP A 299 -0.33 -16.99 -10.31
C ASP A 299 -0.79 -15.66 -9.70
N ARG A 300 -0.10 -15.16 -8.66
CA ARG A 300 -0.57 -14.03 -7.84
C ARG A 300 0.49 -12.96 -7.60
N ILE A 301 1.74 -13.15 -8.00
CA ILE A 301 2.80 -12.14 -7.85
C ILE A 301 3.25 -11.68 -9.24
N PHE A 302 3.18 -10.38 -9.48
CA PHE A 302 3.66 -9.76 -10.72
C PHE A 302 4.67 -8.68 -10.38
N TYR A 303 5.73 -8.61 -11.17
CA TYR A 303 6.75 -7.58 -11.06
C TYR A 303 6.80 -6.82 -12.38
N LEU A 304 6.40 -5.55 -12.38
CA LEU A 304 6.51 -4.72 -13.58
C LEU A 304 7.96 -4.28 -13.74
N LEU A 305 8.41 -4.11 -14.99
CA LEU A 305 9.76 -3.62 -15.27
C LEU A 305 9.87 -2.13 -14.93
N GLY A 306 10.77 -1.79 -14.02
CA GLY A 306 11.20 -0.43 -13.73
C GLY A 306 12.50 -0.04 -14.43
N ASN A 307 12.93 1.23 -14.28
CA ASN A 307 14.16 1.69 -14.91
C ASN A 307 15.42 1.26 -14.16
N HIS A 308 15.33 0.86 -12.88
CA HIS A 308 16.44 0.27 -12.13
C HIS A 308 16.61 -1.23 -12.39
N ASP A 309 15.67 -1.86 -13.10
CA ASP A 309 15.63 -3.30 -13.34
C ASP A 309 16.45 -3.73 -14.57
N SER A 310 17.72 -3.30 -14.61
CA SER A 310 18.71 -3.77 -15.59
C SER A 310 20.14 -3.55 -15.09
N PHE A 311 21.13 -3.96 -15.90
CA PHE A 311 22.55 -3.70 -15.64
C PHE A 311 23.09 -2.49 -16.42
N CYS A 312 22.21 -1.65 -16.96
CA CYS A 312 22.62 -0.52 -17.79
C CYS A 312 23.45 0.50 -16.99
N GLU A 313 24.58 0.93 -17.54
CA GLU A 313 25.46 1.94 -16.94
C GLU A 313 24.79 3.31 -16.75
N ARG A 314 23.73 3.59 -17.53
CA ARG A 314 22.94 4.81 -17.42
C ARG A 314 22.10 4.85 -16.14
N ILE A 315 21.89 3.71 -15.48
CA ILE A 315 21.25 3.65 -14.16
C ILE A 315 22.25 4.20 -13.15
N SER A 316 22.07 5.47 -12.82
CA SER A 316 22.92 6.19 -11.89
C SER A 316 22.11 7.10 -10.99
N LYS A 317 22.60 7.26 -9.76
CA LYS A 317 22.01 8.17 -8.76
C LYS A 317 23.15 8.95 -8.11
N GLN A 318 23.07 10.29 -8.16
CA GLN A 318 24.08 11.17 -7.59
C GLN A 318 25.53 10.82 -8.03
N GLY A 319 25.71 10.43 -9.30
CA GLY A 319 27.01 10.03 -9.85
C GLY A 319 27.43 8.59 -9.55
N VAL A 320 26.69 7.86 -8.72
CA VAL A 320 26.92 6.44 -8.44
C VAL A 320 26.30 5.58 -9.54
N PRO A 321 27.08 4.78 -10.31
CA PRO A 321 26.57 3.96 -11.41
C PRO A 321 25.97 2.65 -10.89
N GLN A 322 24.78 2.75 -10.28
CA GLN A 322 24.12 1.63 -9.59
C GLN A 322 23.93 0.39 -10.49
N GLY A 323 23.63 0.56 -11.78
CA GLY A 323 23.50 -0.58 -12.70
C GLY A 323 24.79 -1.40 -12.87
N LEU A 324 25.95 -0.73 -12.94
CA LEU A 324 27.26 -1.39 -13.02
C LEU A 324 27.64 -2.05 -11.69
N LEU A 325 27.36 -1.38 -10.57
CA LEU A 325 27.60 -1.92 -9.24
C LEU A 325 26.72 -3.16 -8.98
N TRP A 326 25.48 -3.14 -9.45
CA TRP A 326 24.56 -4.27 -9.38
C TRP A 326 25.10 -5.49 -10.12
N GLU A 327 25.51 -5.29 -11.38
CA GLU A 327 26.12 -6.37 -12.17
C GLU A 327 27.36 -6.97 -11.48
N ARG A 328 28.28 -6.11 -11.04
CA ARG A 328 29.52 -6.52 -10.35
C ARG A 328 29.21 -7.28 -9.06
N ALA A 329 28.23 -6.82 -8.28
CA ALA A 329 27.83 -7.48 -7.05
C ALA A 329 27.29 -8.89 -7.33
N LEU A 330 26.42 -9.05 -8.33
CA LEU A 330 25.92 -10.36 -8.72
C LEU A 330 27.02 -11.28 -9.24
N LEU A 331 27.92 -10.79 -10.11
CA LEU A 331 29.05 -11.59 -10.59
C LEU A 331 29.94 -12.08 -9.45
N LYS A 332 30.20 -11.22 -8.47
CA LYS A 332 31.05 -11.52 -7.32
C LYS A 332 30.39 -12.49 -6.33
N VAL A 333 29.11 -12.30 -6.02
CA VAL A 333 28.40 -13.03 -4.94
C VAL A 333 27.66 -14.27 -5.44
N ARG A 334 27.22 -14.26 -6.71
CA ARG A 334 26.32 -15.26 -7.31
C ARG A 334 26.87 -15.91 -8.59
N GLY A 335 28.01 -15.44 -9.10
CA GLY A 335 28.59 -15.94 -10.33
C GLY A 335 27.84 -15.54 -11.61
N LYS A 336 28.44 -15.89 -12.75
CA LYS A 336 27.97 -15.50 -14.09
C LYS A 336 26.62 -16.12 -14.45
N ALA A 337 26.38 -17.37 -14.03
CA ALA A 337 25.12 -18.08 -14.31
C ALA A 337 23.92 -17.33 -13.71
N TYR A 338 24.02 -16.92 -12.45
CA TYR A 338 22.96 -16.15 -11.79
C TYR A 338 22.77 -14.78 -12.43
N ARG A 339 23.84 -14.04 -12.73
CA ARG A 339 23.75 -12.74 -13.43
C ARG A 339 22.98 -12.88 -14.74
N ASN A 340 23.25 -13.93 -15.52
CA ASN A 340 22.53 -14.19 -16.77
C ASN A 340 21.06 -14.57 -16.53
N ALA A 341 20.78 -15.40 -15.53
CA ALA A 341 19.41 -15.70 -15.14
C ALA A 341 18.64 -14.45 -14.68
N MET A 342 19.32 -13.50 -14.02
CA MET A 342 18.75 -12.21 -13.63
C MET A 342 18.44 -11.32 -14.83
N GLN A 343 19.33 -11.26 -15.82
CA GLN A 343 19.04 -10.59 -17.10
C GLN A 343 17.80 -11.21 -17.76
N GLN A 344 17.77 -12.54 -17.85
CA GLN A 344 16.61 -13.28 -18.39
C GLN A 344 15.32 -12.99 -17.61
N PHE A 345 15.40 -12.80 -16.28
CA PHE A 345 14.26 -12.40 -15.48
C PHE A 345 13.78 -11.00 -15.90
N TYR A 346 14.65 -9.99 -15.95
CA TYR A 346 14.29 -8.64 -16.39
C TYR A 346 13.73 -8.62 -17.82
N ASP A 347 14.31 -9.40 -18.72
CA ASP A 347 13.87 -9.56 -20.11
C ASP A 347 12.50 -10.24 -20.25
N GLN A 348 11.93 -10.73 -19.16
CA GLN A 348 10.61 -11.36 -19.16
C GLN A 348 9.55 -10.59 -18.38
N GLN A 349 9.84 -9.49 -17.68
CA GLN A 349 8.82 -8.77 -16.91
C GLN A 349 7.72 -8.09 -17.77
N PRO A 350 6.46 -8.02 -17.33
CA PRO A 350 5.49 -7.13 -17.95
C PRO A 350 5.86 -5.65 -17.75
N LEU A 351 5.33 -4.77 -18.60
CA LEU A 351 5.47 -3.30 -18.47
C LEU A 351 4.21 -2.65 -17.88
N LEU A 352 3.08 -3.33 -18.00
CA LEU A 352 1.78 -2.79 -17.62
C LEU A 352 0.86 -3.87 -17.07
N ALA A 353 0.15 -3.55 -16.00
CA ALA A 353 -0.97 -4.33 -15.48
C ALA A 353 -2.26 -3.48 -15.50
N TYR A 354 -3.41 -4.11 -15.73
CA TYR A 354 -4.69 -3.39 -15.67
C TYR A 354 -5.85 -4.30 -15.26
N SER A 355 -6.85 -3.72 -14.61
CA SER A 355 -8.14 -4.32 -14.28
C SER A 355 -9.27 -3.45 -14.84
N ARG A 356 -10.50 -3.61 -14.35
CA ARG A 356 -11.58 -2.63 -14.59
C ARG A 356 -11.34 -1.31 -13.85
N ARG A 357 -10.68 -1.33 -12.70
CA ARG A 357 -10.56 -0.17 -11.78
C ARG A 357 -9.23 0.56 -11.85
N VAL A 358 -8.18 -0.12 -12.30
CA VAL A 358 -6.83 0.43 -12.28
C VAL A 358 -6.02 0.06 -13.51
N ILE A 359 -5.15 0.96 -13.93
CA ILE A 359 -4.03 0.76 -14.84
C ILE A 359 -2.76 1.06 -14.04
N ALA A 360 -1.77 0.19 -14.11
CA ALA A 360 -0.52 0.30 -13.37
C ALA A 360 0.68 0.06 -14.30
N CYS A 361 1.65 0.96 -14.27
CA CYS A 361 2.93 0.84 -14.97
C CYS A 361 4.02 1.53 -14.14
N HIS A 362 5.29 1.31 -14.47
CA HIS A 362 6.37 1.85 -13.64
C HIS A 362 6.42 3.39 -13.63
N ALA A 363 6.58 4.06 -14.78
CA ALA A 363 6.79 5.52 -14.79
C ALA A 363 5.71 6.30 -15.55
N ALA A 364 5.30 5.81 -16.72
CA ALA A 364 4.45 6.58 -17.62
C ALA A 364 3.60 5.72 -18.57
N PRO A 365 2.44 6.24 -19.05
CA PRO A 365 1.82 5.72 -20.25
C PRO A 365 2.74 5.95 -21.48
N PRO A 366 2.57 5.18 -22.56
CA PRO A 366 3.19 5.49 -23.85
C PRO A 366 2.86 6.92 -24.30
N VAL A 367 3.87 7.69 -24.70
CA VAL A 367 3.70 9.03 -25.33
C VAL A 367 3.52 8.89 -26.84
N SER A 368 4.15 7.86 -27.41
CA SER A 368 3.95 7.45 -28.80
C SER A 368 2.52 6.91 -29.00
N GLN A 369 1.97 7.07 -30.22
CA GLN A 369 0.70 6.42 -30.56
C GLN A 369 0.92 4.91 -30.68
N VAL A 370 0.17 4.15 -29.89
CA VAL A 370 0.22 2.69 -29.84
C VAL A 370 -1.19 2.12 -29.78
N GLY A 371 -1.41 1.00 -30.47
CA GLY A 371 -2.62 0.18 -30.36
C GLY A 371 -2.49 -0.92 -29.31
N TYR A 372 -3.54 -1.72 -29.13
CA TYR A 372 -3.53 -2.83 -28.16
C TYR A 372 -2.49 -3.90 -28.51
N ALA A 373 -2.37 -4.25 -29.80
CA ALA A 373 -1.36 -5.20 -30.26
C ALA A 373 0.06 -4.70 -30.00
N ASP A 374 0.32 -3.40 -30.19
CA ASP A 374 1.60 -2.80 -29.84
C ASP A 374 1.89 -2.93 -28.34
N LEU A 375 0.89 -2.67 -27.47
CA LEU A 375 1.03 -2.83 -26.02
C LEU A 375 1.45 -4.26 -25.62
N VAL A 376 0.90 -5.27 -26.28
CA VAL A 376 1.29 -6.68 -26.03
C VAL A 376 2.74 -6.93 -26.47
N ASN A 377 3.16 -6.29 -27.56
CA ASN A 377 4.47 -6.46 -28.20
C ASN A 377 5.54 -5.41 -27.81
N LEU A 378 5.30 -4.60 -26.77
CA LEU A 378 6.16 -3.45 -26.41
C LEU A 378 7.64 -3.78 -26.20
N ARG A 379 7.95 -5.04 -25.85
CA ARG A 379 9.33 -5.51 -25.68
C ARG A 379 10.15 -5.38 -26.97
N HIS A 380 9.50 -5.47 -28.12
CA HIS A 380 10.10 -5.29 -29.44
C HIS A 380 10.14 -3.82 -29.89
N GLN A 381 9.74 -2.89 -29.01
CA GLN A 381 9.70 -1.45 -29.28
C GLN A 381 10.54 -0.67 -28.24
N PRO A 382 11.89 -0.70 -28.30
CA PRO A 382 12.76 -0.16 -27.26
C PRO A 382 12.51 1.30 -26.91
N ARG A 383 12.16 2.13 -27.91
CA ARG A 383 11.86 3.56 -27.69
C ARG A 383 10.60 3.76 -26.84
N VAL A 384 9.56 2.94 -27.04
CA VAL A 384 8.32 3.05 -26.27
C VAL A 384 8.49 2.42 -24.89
N LEU A 385 9.25 1.33 -24.81
CA LEU A 385 9.65 0.74 -23.53
C LEU A 385 10.38 1.76 -22.65
N GLU A 386 11.41 2.44 -23.19
CA GLU A 386 12.16 3.47 -22.45
C GLU A 386 11.23 4.61 -21.99
N GLN A 387 10.26 5.03 -22.81
CA GLN A 387 9.24 6.01 -22.38
C GLN A 387 8.46 5.51 -21.16
N MET A 388 8.01 4.27 -21.15
CA MET A 388 7.15 3.75 -20.07
C MET A 388 7.87 3.57 -18.73
N ILE A 389 9.19 3.36 -18.75
CA ILE A 389 9.98 3.18 -17.53
C ILE A 389 10.76 4.43 -17.11
N CYS A 390 10.99 5.41 -18.00
CA CYS A 390 11.80 6.59 -17.66
C CYS A 390 11.02 7.91 -17.69
N ASN A 391 9.89 8.01 -18.41
CA ASN A 391 9.23 9.30 -18.56
C ASN A 391 8.54 9.76 -17.28
N ARG A 392 8.47 11.08 -17.14
CA ARG A 392 7.76 11.77 -16.06
C ARG A 392 6.67 12.65 -16.64
N ILE A 393 5.82 13.18 -15.77
CA ILE A 393 4.78 14.14 -16.17
C ILE A 393 5.42 15.32 -16.90
N ARG A 394 4.80 15.73 -18.01
CA ARG A 394 5.22 16.87 -18.82
C ARG A 394 5.10 18.16 -18.01
N ARG A 395 6.18 18.93 -17.97
CA ARG A 395 6.26 20.26 -17.36
C ARG A 395 6.97 21.23 -18.30
N PRO A 396 6.88 22.56 -18.11
CA PRO A 396 7.61 23.52 -18.93
C PRO A 396 9.13 23.23 -18.99
N ASN A 397 9.72 22.81 -17.87
CA ASN A 397 11.12 22.39 -17.78
C ASN A 397 11.37 20.92 -18.16
N ARG A 398 10.33 20.18 -18.56
CA ARG A 398 10.41 18.78 -19.04
C ARG A 398 9.40 18.55 -20.16
N PRO A 399 9.64 19.09 -21.38
CA PRO A 399 8.67 19.09 -22.46
C PRO A 399 8.41 17.71 -23.07
N GLY A 400 9.32 16.75 -22.91
CA GLY A 400 9.21 15.38 -23.43
C GLY A 400 8.42 14.40 -22.54
N GLY A 401 7.85 14.87 -21.42
CA GLY A 401 7.05 14.04 -20.52
C GLY A 401 5.67 13.67 -21.07
N TYR A 402 4.95 12.82 -20.34
CA TYR A 402 3.57 12.45 -20.67
C TYR A 402 2.54 13.44 -20.13
N SER A 403 1.37 13.48 -20.73
CA SER A 403 0.30 14.44 -20.46
C SER A 403 -1.06 13.75 -20.23
N LYS A 404 -2.07 14.54 -19.86
CA LYS A 404 -3.48 14.09 -19.78
C LYS A 404 -3.96 13.41 -21.08
N LYS A 405 -3.45 13.83 -22.25
CA LYS A 405 -3.82 13.22 -23.55
C LYS A 405 -3.30 11.78 -23.66
N ASP A 406 -2.09 11.52 -23.17
CA ASP A 406 -1.46 10.20 -23.23
C ASP A 406 -2.16 9.21 -22.29
N VAL A 407 -2.53 9.67 -21.08
CA VAL A 407 -3.34 8.88 -20.13
C VAL A 407 -4.72 8.54 -20.73
N LYS A 408 -5.40 9.53 -21.32
CA LYS A 408 -6.69 9.30 -22.00
C LYS A 408 -6.56 8.32 -23.16
N ARG A 409 -5.48 8.40 -23.94
CA ARG A 409 -5.22 7.45 -25.03
C ARG A 409 -5.01 6.04 -24.48
N LEU A 410 -4.22 5.87 -23.43
CA LEU A 410 -3.98 4.56 -22.82
C LEU A 410 -5.28 3.92 -22.32
N ARG A 411 -6.13 4.68 -21.61
CA ARG A 411 -7.46 4.21 -21.17
C ARG A 411 -8.30 3.70 -22.35
N LYS A 412 -8.34 4.46 -23.46
CA LYS A 412 -9.05 4.05 -24.69
C LYS A 412 -8.46 2.78 -25.31
N VAL A 413 -7.14 2.68 -25.42
CA VAL A 413 -6.46 1.51 -26.00
C VAL A 413 -6.75 0.24 -25.20
N LEU A 414 -6.84 0.35 -23.87
CA LEU A 414 -7.18 -0.76 -22.98
C LEU A 414 -8.70 -0.98 -22.83
N ASN A 415 -9.53 -0.23 -23.57
CA ASN A 415 -10.99 -0.21 -23.45
C ASN A 415 -11.45 -0.07 -21.99
N ARG A 416 -10.92 0.95 -21.30
CA ARG A 416 -11.20 1.30 -19.91
C ARG A 416 -11.97 2.62 -19.83
N ASP A 417 -12.73 2.76 -18.75
CA ASP A 417 -13.52 3.94 -18.47
C ASP A 417 -12.61 5.18 -18.29
N ALA A 418 -13.15 6.36 -18.62
CA ALA A 418 -12.37 7.60 -18.61
C ALA A 418 -11.86 7.99 -17.20
N ASP A 419 -12.50 7.46 -16.16
CA ASP A 419 -12.21 7.63 -14.74
C ASP A 419 -11.33 6.51 -14.15
N THR A 420 -10.96 5.49 -14.94
CA THR A 420 -10.08 4.41 -14.46
C THR A 420 -8.75 4.98 -13.95
N LEU A 421 -8.39 4.63 -12.71
CA LEU A 421 -7.20 5.15 -12.05
C LEU A 421 -5.93 4.70 -12.78
N LEU A 422 -5.00 5.63 -13.04
CA LEU A 422 -3.64 5.31 -13.45
C LEU A 422 -2.70 5.46 -12.25
N VAL A 423 -2.01 4.39 -11.88
CA VAL A 423 -1.00 4.38 -10.82
C VAL A 423 0.38 4.18 -11.43
N VAL A 424 1.34 5.04 -11.07
CA VAL A 424 2.75 4.90 -11.44
C VAL A 424 3.65 4.99 -10.21
N GLY A 425 4.88 4.53 -10.30
CA GLY A 425 5.98 4.84 -9.40
C GLY A 425 6.91 5.90 -10.00
N HIS A 426 8.23 5.69 -9.90
CA HIS A 426 9.34 6.43 -10.50
C HIS A 426 9.51 7.92 -10.11
N THR A 427 8.41 8.64 -9.85
CA THR A 427 8.37 10.09 -9.72
C THR A 427 7.83 10.54 -8.37
N PRO A 428 8.51 10.25 -7.24
CA PRO A 428 8.20 10.90 -5.97
C PRO A 428 8.04 12.41 -6.19
N MET A 429 6.90 12.96 -5.78
CA MET A 429 6.59 14.38 -6.02
C MET A 429 7.14 15.28 -4.90
N SER A 430 7.38 14.70 -3.73
CA SER A 430 8.08 15.27 -2.58
C SER A 430 8.86 14.17 -1.87
N HIS A 431 9.66 14.54 -0.86
CA HIS A 431 10.40 13.59 -0.02
C HIS A 431 9.63 13.19 1.25
N ASP A 432 8.48 13.84 1.52
CA ASP A 432 7.78 13.74 2.81
C ASP A 432 6.49 12.90 2.74
N ASP A 433 6.24 12.25 1.60
CA ASP A 433 5.04 11.43 1.40
C ASP A 433 5.39 10.18 0.57
N THR A 434 4.41 9.30 0.42
CA THR A 434 4.51 8.02 -0.29
C THR A 434 3.40 7.82 -1.32
N PHE A 435 2.43 8.74 -1.36
CA PHE A 435 1.37 8.74 -2.34
C PHE A 435 1.01 10.17 -2.72
N TRP A 436 0.80 10.41 -4.02
CA TRP A 436 0.42 11.72 -4.53
C TRP A 436 -0.63 11.57 -5.62
N GLU A 437 -1.75 12.27 -5.49
CA GLU A 437 -2.62 12.54 -6.63
C GLU A 437 -1.94 13.56 -7.55
N VAL A 438 -2.01 13.34 -8.86
CA VAL A 438 -1.42 14.24 -9.85
C VAL A 438 -2.43 15.32 -10.20
N PRO A 439 -2.25 16.59 -9.77
CA PRO A 439 -3.29 17.62 -9.88
C PRO A 439 -3.69 17.93 -11.32
N GLU A 440 -2.75 17.82 -12.27
CA GLU A 440 -2.96 18.16 -13.67
C GLU A 440 -3.68 17.06 -14.46
N ILE A 441 -3.81 15.85 -13.90
CA ILE A 441 -4.37 14.68 -14.57
C ILE A 441 -5.33 13.94 -13.63
N GLU A 442 -6.63 14.05 -13.92
CA GLU A 442 -7.67 13.34 -13.16
C GLU A 442 -7.48 11.82 -13.13
N ASN A 443 -7.74 11.24 -11.95
CA ASN A 443 -7.63 9.80 -11.68
C ASN A 443 -6.25 9.26 -12.03
N HIS A 444 -5.21 9.99 -11.59
CA HIS A 444 -3.83 9.57 -11.73
C HIS A 444 -3.07 9.86 -10.44
N CYS A 445 -2.28 8.90 -9.99
CA CYS A 445 -1.46 9.05 -8.81
C CYS A 445 -0.07 8.42 -9.00
N VAL A 446 0.85 8.89 -8.16
CA VAL A 446 2.16 8.29 -7.95
C VAL A 446 2.18 7.56 -6.62
N LEU A 447 2.75 6.36 -6.60
CA LEU A 447 2.89 5.50 -5.43
C LEU A 447 4.37 5.18 -5.22
N TYR A 448 4.84 5.34 -3.99
CA TYR A 448 6.21 5.09 -3.57
C TYR A 448 6.22 4.28 -2.28
N ALA A 449 7.13 3.32 -2.15
CA ALA A 449 7.22 2.43 -0.99
C ALA A 449 8.61 2.42 -0.35
N GLY A 450 9.53 3.29 -0.80
CA GLY A 450 10.93 3.34 -0.36
C GLY A 450 11.22 4.35 0.78
N ASP A 451 10.19 4.95 1.37
CA ASP A 451 10.31 5.97 2.41
C ASP A 451 10.73 5.40 3.78
N GLU A 452 11.29 6.26 4.64
CA GLU A 452 11.83 5.90 5.95
C GLU A 452 10.80 5.83 7.06
N SER A 453 9.70 6.58 6.95
CA SER A 453 8.75 6.79 8.04
C SER A 453 7.42 6.09 7.78
N TRP A 454 6.97 6.09 6.52
CA TRP A 454 5.71 5.52 6.11
C TRP A 454 5.87 4.66 4.87
N VAL A 455 4.98 3.69 4.70
CA VAL A 455 4.86 2.92 3.46
C VAL A 455 3.42 2.98 2.97
N ALA A 456 3.26 3.36 1.70
CA ALA A 456 1.97 3.33 1.02
C ALA A 456 1.79 2.04 0.21
N VAL A 457 0.56 1.52 0.20
CA VAL A 457 0.12 0.40 -0.63
C VAL A 457 -1.30 0.67 -1.09
N MET A 458 -1.59 0.43 -2.37
CA MET A 458 -2.94 0.63 -2.91
C MET A 458 -3.65 -0.69 -3.16
N THR A 459 -4.93 -0.77 -2.84
CA THR A 459 -5.76 -1.94 -3.15
C THR A 459 -7.22 -1.56 -3.33
N GLU A 460 -8.00 -2.46 -3.92
CA GLU A 460 -9.43 -2.27 -4.14
C GLU A 460 -10.25 -2.63 -2.90
N ILE A 461 -11.09 -1.70 -2.43
CA ILE A 461 -12.13 -1.95 -1.44
C ILE A 461 -13.43 -1.34 -1.96
N CYS A 462 -14.53 -2.08 -1.85
CA CYS A 462 -15.85 -1.57 -2.23
C CYS A 462 -15.96 -1.11 -3.70
N GLY A 463 -15.14 -1.67 -4.59
CA GLY A 463 -15.12 -1.29 -6.00
C GLY A 463 -14.23 -0.09 -6.33
N ASP A 464 -13.57 0.52 -5.35
CA ASP A 464 -12.70 1.68 -5.52
C ASP A 464 -11.27 1.38 -5.06
N MET A 465 -10.29 2.08 -5.65
CA MET A 465 -8.89 1.97 -5.24
C MET A 465 -8.62 2.89 -4.04
N HIS A 466 -8.10 2.31 -2.96
CA HIS A 466 -7.74 3.01 -1.73
C HIS A 466 -6.25 2.88 -1.45
N CYS A 467 -5.63 3.98 -1.04
CA CYS A 467 -4.27 3.99 -0.50
C CYS A 467 -4.30 3.75 1.00
N PHE A 468 -3.53 2.76 1.46
CA PHE A 468 -3.24 2.50 2.86
C PHE A 468 -1.83 2.92 3.18
N TYR A 469 -1.66 3.60 4.31
CA TYR A 469 -0.35 3.99 4.83
C TYR A 469 -0.09 3.18 6.08
N TYR A 470 1.14 2.69 6.26
CA TYR A 470 1.57 2.02 7.49
C TYR A 470 2.89 2.64 7.97
N PRO A 471 3.11 2.75 9.29
CA PRO A 471 4.42 3.15 9.79
C PRO A 471 5.45 2.08 9.40
N THR A 472 6.65 2.51 9.06
CA THR A 472 7.77 1.60 8.84
C THR A 472 8.19 0.94 10.16
N GLU A 473 8.68 -0.29 10.07
CA GLU A 473 9.05 -1.10 11.24
C GLU A 473 10.29 -1.94 10.91
N ARG A 474 11.19 -2.12 11.87
CA ARG A 474 12.41 -2.96 11.71
C ARG A 474 12.08 -4.44 11.88
N LEU A 475 11.42 -5.02 10.88
CA LEU A 475 10.87 -6.38 10.94
C LEU A 475 11.89 -7.48 10.61
N ILE A 476 12.98 -7.20 9.89
CA ILE A 476 14.04 -8.19 9.63
C ILE A 476 14.58 -8.74 10.95
N ALA A 477 14.96 -7.85 11.87
CA ALA A 477 15.53 -8.24 13.17
C ALA A 477 14.54 -9.08 13.98
N GLN A 478 13.27 -8.71 13.96
CA GLN A 478 12.22 -9.42 14.70
C GLN A 478 11.93 -10.81 14.12
N ILE A 479 11.91 -10.93 12.79
CA ILE A 479 11.73 -12.22 12.13
C ILE A 479 12.91 -13.13 12.45
N ASN A 480 14.14 -12.62 12.30
CA ASN A 480 15.35 -13.39 12.54
C ASN A 480 15.51 -13.81 14.01
N ALA A 481 15.02 -13.01 14.96
CA ALA A 481 14.99 -13.39 16.37
C ALA A 481 13.94 -14.46 16.70
N ALA A 482 12.94 -14.66 15.83
CA ALA A 482 11.84 -15.59 16.03
C ALA A 482 11.99 -16.92 15.25
N THR A 483 12.99 -17.01 14.37
CA THR A 483 13.38 -18.19 13.58
C THR A 483 14.63 -18.83 14.15
#